data_AF-A0A819U9B3-F1
#
_entry.id   AF-A0A819U9B3-F1
#
_cell.length_a   1.000
_cell.length_b   1.000
_cell.length_c   1.000
_cell.angle_alpha   90.00
_cell.angle_beta   90.00
_cell.angle_gamma   90.00
#
_symmetry.space_group_name_H-M   'P 1'
#
loop_
_entity.id
_entity.type
_entity.pdbx_description
1 polymer ?
#
loop_
_entity_poly.entity_id
_entity_poly.type
_entity_poly.pdbx_seq_one_letter_code
_entity_poly.pdbx_strand_id
1 'polypeptide(L)'
;MILLDGGSNIDQFNFGICTAGLEFSPFDERILLFETNTDSLIRCAIQCDMAARCRTFNFDRQTKDCYLYEGDIDSTGLVVVSLSPQSVCGWIKLDMSDFANYDSPCSTCEDSRYLTCINATCQCQPHTFFNGSMCLSQKLNGTGCTSDNQCRNDLNLTCLANMQCGSTTSVSTTTKPLFNCSCLNQTWISSNNRLAQWLFDGNLFDQMNNYNMTSTKTVSYTSSGYNQQAVIFASNNNFTLVTPYMPLSSASFTIDTWLFITALSNKTTYSIFSLCYQTAADQCLILGIRQSYLYMSFFSDQCLGVTQLKLNTWIHVAFVFDLSTLTKIIYLNGVLENSCSSSSTLSIPTSTNITIGRIPLLSSIYNVTSFQGNIDQMTVSTRVKSSCEILDIATLVAHFTFDNGLVLNDSGPNYLQATTSETSTFASGRFSQAISFNGTQYSYFQASGFTAFGTNNKSYSISLWLRPTSLLGIIVHVSTASSGLGGWCVPFLGFAANGSVVGQSYVNMVGVDTVANPTLSVATLVWSHVVQTWSLINGLCLYVNNVLVTPCLSSANSYSASGGSDFLTLGSMFNATAGLCAMGEIIQSSYKGEMDDFRVYSRELSACDVSTLYYN
;
A
#
# COMPACT_ATOMS: atom_id res chain seq x y z
N MET A 1 -35.81 -4.60 1.26
CA MET A 1 -36.99 -4.00 1.92
C MET A 1 -37.13 -4.71 3.25
N ILE A 2 -36.72 -4.09 4.35
CA ILE A 2 -36.95 -4.62 5.69
C ILE A 2 -38.03 -3.72 6.28
N LEU A 3 -39.27 -4.23 6.28
CA LEU A 3 -40.37 -3.68 7.08
C LEU A 3 -40.24 -4.31 8.47
N LEU A 4 -40.16 -3.48 9.51
CA LEU A 4 -40.25 -3.94 10.90
C LEU A 4 -41.56 -3.42 11.48
N ASP A 5 -42.54 -4.31 11.53
CA ASP A 5 -43.76 -4.17 12.32
C ASP A 5 -43.43 -4.49 13.78
N GLY A 6 -43.94 -3.67 14.71
CA GLY A 6 -43.68 -3.85 16.13
C GLY A 6 -43.94 -2.64 17.04
N GLY A 7 -45.15 -2.07 17.03
CA GLY A 7 -45.73 -1.40 18.20
C GLY A 7 -45.66 0.13 18.24
N SER A 8 -46.78 0.75 17.81
CA SER A 8 -47.25 2.13 18.03
C SER A 8 -46.19 3.26 17.94
N ASN A 9 -46.11 3.84 16.73
CA ASN A 9 -45.28 4.98 16.27
C ASN A 9 -43.96 4.64 15.54
N ILE A 10 -43.88 3.52 14.79
CA ILE A 10 -42.65 3.09 14.08
C ILE A 10 -42.84 3.06 12.54
N ASP A 11 -43.88 3.69 12.01
CA ASP A 11 -44.20 3.66 10.56
C ASP A 11 -43.29 4.55 9.67
N GLN A 12 -42.15 5.08 10.16
CA GLN A 12 -41.44 6.19 9.47
C GLN A 12 -39.93 5.99 9.20
N PHE A 13 -39.34 4.81 9.39
CA PHE A 13 -37.89 4.65 9.20
C PHE A 13 -37.54 3.98 7.87
N ASN A 14 -37.39 4.78 6.80
CA ASN A 14 -37.00 4.28 5.48
C ASN A 14 -35.50 4.45 5.23
N PHE A 15 -34.71 3.46 5.60
CA PHE A 15 -33.26 3.45 5.38
C PHE A 15 -32.84 2.53 4.22
N GLY A 16 -31.80 2.93 3.50
CA GLY A 16 -30.98 2.06 2.65
C GLY A 16 -29.80 1.51 3.47
N ILE A 17 -29.36 0.30 3.13
CA ILE A 17 -28.24 -0.37 3.81
C ILE A 17 -27.42 -1.06 2.73
N CYS A 18 -26.10 -0.96 2.80
CA CYS A 18 -25.21 -1.70 1.91
C CYS A 18 -24.98 -3.14 2.42
N THR A 19 -24.39 -3.96 1.57
CA THR A 19 -23.99 -5.33 1.92
C THR A 19 -22.92 -5.30 3.01
N ALA A 20 -22.88 -6.31 3.89
CA ALA A 20 -21.81 -6.43 4.88
C ALA A 20 -20.43 -6.51 4.22
N GLY A 21 -19.44 -5.89 4.86
CA GLY A 21 -18.09 -5.68 4.33
C GLY A 21 -17.94 -4.40 3.50
N LEU A 22 -18.95 -3.52 3.51
CA LEU A 22 -18.91 -2.22 2.84
C LEU A 22 -19.11 -1.09 3.85
N GLU A 23 -18.45 0.04 3.61
CA GLU A 23 -18.58 1.26 4.42
C GLU A 23 -18.68 2.51 3.52
N PHE A 24 -19.33 3.54 4.04
CA PHE A 24 -19.35 4.87 3.44
C PHE A 24 -18.06 5.60 3.81
N SER A 25 -17.26 5.96 2.81
CA SER A 25 -16.07 6.77 2.97
C SER A 25 -16.40 8.21 2.56
N PRO A 26 -16.42 9.18 3.50
CA PRO A 26 -16.61 10.58 3.15
C PRO A 26 -15.42 11.10 2.34
N PHE A 27 -15.65 12.03 1.41
CA PHE A 27 -14.57 12.73 0.71
C PHE A 27 -13.84 13.74 1.61
N ASP A 28 -14.48 14.14 2.72
CA ASP A 28 -13.98 15.14 3.65
C ASP A 28 -14.39 14.80 5.09
N GLU A 29 -13.44 14.77 6.02
CA GLU A 29 -13.71 14.40 7.42
C GLU A 29 -14.64 15.41 8.12
N ARG A 30 -14.76 16.64 7.61
CA ARG A 30 -15.66 17.67 8.16
C ARG A 30 -17.14 17.30 8.08
N ILE A 31 -17.50 16.29 7.30
CA ILE A 31 -18.88 15.77 7.27
C ILE A 31 -19.16 14.72 8.35
N LEU A 32 -18.16 14.28 9.14
CA LEU A 32 -18.43 13.48 10.33
C LEU A 32 -19.17 14.35 11.37
N LEU A 33 -20.38 13.94 11.75
CA LEU A 33 -21.14 14.62 12.78
C LEU A 33 -20.66 14.21 14.16
N PHE A 34 -20.59 12.90 14.41
CA PHE A 34 -20.02 12.32 15.62
C PHE A 34 -19.83 10.81 15.48
N GLU A 35 -18.99 10.28 16.36
CA GLU A 35 -18.74 8.86 16.57
C GLU A 35 -19.35 8.44 17.91
N THR A 36 -19.98 7.27 17.93
CA THR A 36 -20.56 6.71 19.15
C THR A 36 -20.52 5.18 19.11
N ASN A 37 -20.69 4.53 20.26
CA ASN A 37 -20.79 3.08 20.35
C ASN A 37 -22.27 2.68 20.50
N THR A 38 -22.73 1.74 19.67
CA THR A 38 -24.11 1.26 19.74
C THR A 38 -24.19 -0.26 19.65
N ASP A 39 -25.10 -0.87 20.41
CA ASP A 39 -25.18 -2.34 20.47
C ASP A 39 -25.68 -3.00 19.17
N SER A 40 -26.26 -2.22 18.26
CA SER A 40 -26.83 -2.74 17.01
C SER A 40 -26.91 -1.71 15.89
N LEU A 41 -26.94 -2.22 14.66
CA LEU A 41 -27.15 -1.46 13.43
C LEU A 41 -28.42 -0.59 13.50
N ILE A 42 -29.50 -1.13 14.08
CA ILE A 42 -30.78 -0.42 14.22
C ILE A 42 -30.61 0.78 15.15
N ARG A 43 -29.86 0.65 16.25
CA ARG A 43 -29.58 1.77 17.15
C ARG A 43 -28.73 2.83 16.45
N CYS A 44 -27.73 2.44 15.66
CA CYS A 44 -26.95 3.38 14.86
C CYS A 44 -27.83 4.14 13.86
N ALA A 45 -28.72 3.44 13.16
CA ALA A 45 -29.68 4.07 12.23
C ALA A 45 -30.65 5.04 12.94
N ILE A 46 -31.17 4.69 14.13
CA ILE A 46 -32.02 5.58 14.93
C ILE A 46 -31.23 6.82 15.38
N GLN A 47 -29.96 6.68 15.76
CA GLN A 47 -29.12 7.83 16.12
C GLN A 47 -28.88 8.74 14.92
N CYS A 48 -28.65 8.16 13.73
CA CYS A 48 -28.68 8.95 12.50
C CYS A 48 -30.03 9.63 12.35
N ASP A 49 -31.14 8.94 12.59
CA ASP A 49 -32.49 9.50 12.46
C ASP A 49 -32.74 10.76 13.31
N MET A 50 -32.31 10.70 14.56
CA MET A 50 -32.48 11.78 15.51
C MET A 50 -31.60 13.00 15.20
N ALA A 51 -30.53 12.80 14.43
CA ALA A 51 -29.69 13.89 13.95
C ALA A 51 -30.24 14.43 12.62
N ALA A 52 -30.88 15.62 12.65
CA ALA A 52 -31.48 16.25 11.47
C ALA A 52 -30.51 16.43 10.28
N ARG A 53 -29.20 16.57 10.57
CA ARG A 53 -28.12 16.70 9.56
C ARG A 53 -27.55 15.35 9.10
N CYS A 54 -27.80 14.25 9.81
CA CYS A 54 -27.26 12.95 9.40
C CYS A 54 -28.03 12.44 8.18
N ARG A 55 -27.31 11.87 7.22
CA ARG A 55 -27.87 11.27 6.01
C ARG A 55 -27.26 9.92 5.69
N THR A 56 -26.01 9.69 6.06
CA THR A 56 -25.30 8.41 5.96
C THR A 56 -24.68 8.02 7.29
N PHE A 57 -24.46 6.73 7.49
CA PHE A 57 -23.78 6.21 8.67
C PHE A 57 -23.01 4.93 8.34
N ASN A 58 -22.01 4.62 9.17
CA ASN A 58 -21.33 3.33 9.20
C ASN A 58 -21.56 2.66 10.55
N PHE A 59 -21.73 1.35 10.54
CA PHE A 59 -21.82 0.54 11.74
C PHE A 59 -21.00 -0.74 11.61
N ASP A 60 -20.05 -0.93 12.53
CA ASP A 60 -19.28 -2.16 12.62
C ASP A 60 -19.89 -3.10 13.66
N ARG A 61 -20.32 -4.31 13.24
CA ARG A 61 -20.94 -5.26 14.16
C ARG A 61 -19.97 -5.90 15.15
N GLN A 62 -18.68 -5.93 14.82
CA GLN A 62 -17.61 -6.49 15.65
C GLN A 62 -17.16 -5.48 16.72
N THR A 63 -16.85 -4.25 16.34
CA THR A 63 -16.36 -3.23 17.29
C THR A 63 -17.47 -2.49 18.01
N LYS A 64 -18.68 -2.44 17.42
CA LYS A 64 -19.85 -1.66 17.86
C LYS A 64 -19.77 -0.17 17.55
N ASP A 65 -18.76 0.26 16.80
CA ASP A 65 -18.60 1.65 16.41
C ASP A 65 -19.68 2.06 15.40
N CYS A 66 -20.24 3.25 15.63
CA CYS A 66 -21.26 3.89 14.83
C CYS A 66 -20.80 5.31 14.48
N TYR A 67 -20.57 5.54 13.20
CA TYR A 67 -20.16 6.83 12.65
C TYR A 67 -21.31 7.45 11.89
N LEU A 68 -21.66 8.70 12.20
CA LEU A 68 -22.75 9.41 11.55
C LEU A 68 -22.22 10.56 10.72
N TYR A 69 -22.70 10.69 9.49
CA TYR A 69 -22.19 11.67 8.53
C TYR A 69 -23.30 12.56 7.98
N GLU A 70 -22.94 13.83 7.79
CA GLU A 70 -23.72 14.82 7.06
C GLU A 70 -23.38 14.76 5.58
N GLY A 71 -24.19 14.03 4.81
CA GLY A 71 -23.87 13.83 3.41
C GLY A 71 -24.55 12.61 2.82
N ASP A 72 -24.55 12.51 1.49
CA ASP A 72 -25.03 11.33 0.80
C ASP A 72 -23.91 10.63 0.01
N ILE A 73 -24.19 9.37 -0.34
CA ILE A 73 -23.30 8.47 -1.07
C ILE A 73 -23.01 8.90 -2.51
N ASP A 74 -23.74 9.89 -3.03
CA ASP A 74 -23.64 10.32 -4.43
C ASP A 74 -22.83 11.62 -4.58
N SER A 75 -22.77 12.45 -3.53
CA SER A 75 -22.22 13.81 -3.61
C SER A 75 -21.09 14.11 -2.61
N THR A 76 -21.02 13.39 -1.49
CA THR A 76 -20.10 13.71 -0.38
C THR A 76 -19.17 12.58 0.03
N GLY A 77 -19.29 11.42 -0.61
CA GLY A 77 -18.43 10.26 -0.37
C GLY A 77 -18.74 9.14 -1.35
N LEU A 78 -18.21 7.95 -1.07
CA LEU A 78 -18.46 6.73 -1.85
C LEU A 78 -18.66 5.54 -0.91
N VAL A 79 -19.35 4.51 -1.40
CA VAL A 79 -19.38 3.20 -0.73
C VAL A 79 -18.17 2.38 -1.20
N VAL A 80 -17.33 1.97 -0.25
CA VAL A 80 -16.09 1.23 -0.49
C VAL A 80 -16.09 -0.08 0.29
N VAL A 81 -15.16 -0.98 -0.05
CA VAL A 81 -14.94 -2.21 0.73
C VAL A 81 -14.27 -1.84 2.05
N SER A 82 -14.88 -2.26 3.16
CA SER A 82 -14.35 -2.03 4.51
C SER A 82 -13.26 -3.07 4.84
N LEU A 83 -12.29 -2.66 5.66
CA LEU A 83 -11.32 -3.59 6.26
C LEU A 83 -11.99 -4.57 7.23
N SER A 84 -13.16 -4.20 7.77
CA SER A 84 -13.97 -5.09 8.58
C SER A 84 -15.04 -5.76 7.73
N PRO A 85 -15.05 -7.10 7.64
CA PRO A 85 -16.11 -7.83 6.93
C PRO A 85 -17.47 -7.71 7.63
N GLN A 86 -17.51 -7.12 8.83
CA GLN A 86 -18.71 -6.90 9.63
C GLN A 86 -19.21 -5.44 9.58
N SER A 87 -18.50 -4.55 8.89
CA SER A 87 -18.94 -3.18 8.66
C SER A 87 -20.11 -3.13 7.69
N VAL A 88 -21.03 -2.22 7.97
CA VAL A 88 -22.23 -1.97 7.18
C VAL A 88 -22.50 -0.47 7.17
N CYS A 89 -22.49 0.13 6.00
CA CYS A 89 -23.04 1.46 5.77
C CYS A 89 -24.55 1.49 5.58
N GLY A 90 -25.17 2.61 5.92
CA GLY A 90 -26.57 2.89 5.64
C GLY A 90 -26.82 4.37 5.37
N TRP A 91 -28.00 4.67 4.83
CA TRP A 91 -28.41 6.03 4.49
C TRP A 91 -29.92 6.22 4.60
N ILE A 92 -30.36 7.46 4.79
CA ILE A 92 -31.77 7.82 4.77
C ILE A 92 -32.26 7.86 3.34
N LYS A 93 -33.38 7.18 3.05
CA LYS A 93 -34.06 7.33 1.76
C LYS A 93 -34.95 8.55 1.81
N LEU A 94 -34.71 9.48 0.90
CA LEU A 94 -35.50 10.69 0.74
C LEU A 94 -36.64 10.44 -0.25
N ASP A 95 -37.86 10.82 0.11
CA ASP A 95 -39.01 10.84 -0.77
C ASP A 95 -39.33 12.28 -1.20
N MET A 96 -39.91 12.48 -2.39
CA MET A 96 -40.32 13.82 -2.84
C MET A 96 -41.40 14.42 -1.93
N SER A 97 -42.24 13.58 -1.33
CA SER A 97 -43.30 14.01 -0.40
C SER A 97 -42.77 14.60 0.91
N ASP A 98 -41.55 14.22 1.32
CA ASP A 98 -40.89 14.75 2.53
C ASP A 98 -40.60 16.26 2.43
N PHE A 99 -40.59 16.81 1.21
CA PHE A 99 -40.27 18.21 0.91
C PHE A 99 -41.49 18.99 0.39
N ALA A 100 -42.70 18.45 0.51
CA ALA A 100 -43.92 19.08 -0.03
C ALA A 100 -44.19 20.49 0.53
N ASN A 101 -43.71 20.77 1.74
CA ASN A 101 -43.87 22.06 2.41
C ASN A 101 -42.70 23.03 2.14
N TYR A 102 -41.80 22.73 1.20
CA TYR A 102 -40.74 23.67 0.82
C TYR A 102 -41.33 25.02 0.40
N ASP A 103 -40.75 26.12 0.89
CA ASP A 103 -41.20 27.51 0.72
C ASP A 103 -42.59 27.85 1.29
N SER A 104 -43.18 26.95 2.09
CA SER A 104 -44.44 27.21 2.83
C SER A 104 -44.17 27.97 4.15
N PRO A 105 -45.19 28.56 4.80
CA PRO A 105 -45.02 29.23 6.09
C PRO A 105 -44.41 28.30 7.15
N CYS A 106 -43.54 28.83 8.02
CA CYS A 106 -42.78 28.02 8.99
C CYS A 106 -43.62 27.08 9.86
N SER A 107 -44.88 27.43 10.15
CA SER A 107 -45.82 26.57 10.89
C SER A 107 -46.08 25.21 10.26
N THR A 108 -45.66 25.00 9.00
CA THR A 108 -45.85 23.76 8.24
C THR A 108 -44.64 22.83 8.27
N CYS A 109 -43.51 23.26 8.84
CA CYS A 109 -42.29 22.45 8.96
C CYS A 109 -41.69 22.46 10.38
N GLU A 110 -42.44 22.86 11.41
CA GLU A 110 -41.95 22.88 12.80
C GLU A 110 -41.45 21.50 13.27
N ASP A 111 -42.12 20.43 12.84
CA ASP A 111 -41.73 19.04 13.13
C ASP A 111 -41.01 18.35 11.97
N SER A 112 -40.64 19.10 10.92
CA SER A 112 -39.95 18.51 9.78
C SER A 112 -38.49 18.25 10.13
N ARG A 113 -38.06 17.03 9.87
CA ARG A 113 -36.63 16.72 9.86
C ARG A 113 -35.92 17.32 8.66
N TYR A 114 -36.59 17.32 7.51
CA TYR A 114 -35.97 17.59 6.21
C TYR A 114 -35.93 19.08 5.85
N LEU A 115 -36.83 19.86 6.46
CA LEU A 115 -36.96 21.30 6.28
C LEU A 115 -36.78 22.02 7.62
N THR A 116 -36.29 23.25 7.58
CA THR A 116 -36.13 24.12 8.74
C THR A 116 -36.64 25.54 8.42
N CYS A 117 -37.11 26.25 9.43
CA CYS A 117 -37.62 27.61 9.26
C CYS A 117 -36.46 28.60 9.07
N ILE A 118 -36.38 29.23 7.90
CA ILE A 118 -35.41 30.30 7.60
C ILE A 118 -36.17 31.45 6.95
N ASN A 119 -36.02 32.67 7.48
CA ASN A 119 -36.66 33.88 6.94
C ASN A 119 -38.19 33.76 6.71
N ALA A 120 -38.89 33.13 7.66
CA ALA A 120 -40.34 32.92 7.67
C ALA A 120 -40.91 31.89 6.67
N THR A 121 -40.07 31.21 5.88
CA THR A 121 -40.48 30.05 5.07
C THR A 121 -39.68 28.79 5.39
N CYS A 122 -40.26 27.64 5.06
CA CYS A 122 -39.63 26.33 5.21
C CYS A 122 -38.57 26.14 4.14
N GLN A 123 -37.31 26.04 4.55
CA GLN A 123 -36.15 25.90 3.68
C GLN A 123 -35.41 24.59 3.95
N CYS A 124 -34.50 24.23 3.06
CA CYS A 124 -33.64 23.06 3.26
C CYS A 124 -32.78 23.20 4.52
N GLN A 125 -32.50 22.06 5.18
CA GLN A 125 -31.55 22.01 6.30
C GLN A 125 -30.16 22.57 5.90
N PRO A 126 -29.35 23.04 6.86
CA PRO A 126 -27.97 23.46 6.58
C PRO A 126 -27.20 22.42 5.76
N HIS A 127 -26.31 22.91 4.88
CA HIS A 127 -25.48 22.11 3.98
C HIS A 127 -26.25 21.26 2.96
N THR A 128 -27.49 21.65 2.66
CA THR A 128 -28.30 21.05 1.60
C THR A 128 -28.89 22.12 0.69
N PHE A 129 -29.21 21.77 -0.55
CA PHE A 129 -29.81 22.67 -1.55
C PHE A 129 -31.05 22.06 -2.17
N PHE A 130 -32.04 22.88 -2.49
CA PHE A 130 -33.25 22.42 -3.17
C PHE A 130 -32.98 22.25 -4.66
N ASN A 131 -33.20 21.06 -5.20
CA ASN A 131 -32.99 20.77 -6.63
C ASN A 131 -34.24 21.02 -7.49
N GLY A 132 -35.33 21.52 -6.91
CA GLY A 132 -36.65 21.65 -7.55
C GLY A 132 -37.65 20.58 -7.12
N SER A 133 -37.22 19.54 -6.41
CA SER A 133 -38.10 18.49 -5.88
C SER A 133 -37.76 18.05 -4.46
N MET A 134 -36.48 18.06 -4.09
CA MET A 134 -36.00 17.64 -2.77
C MET A 134 -34.73 18.40 -2.38
N CYS A 135 -34.43 18.42 -1.08
CA CYS A 135 -33.17 18.96 -0.59
C CYS A 135 -32.07 17.89 -0.66
N LEU A 136 -31.06 18.11 -1.50
CA LEU A 136 -29.89 17.25 -1.66
C LEU A 136 -28.67 17.83 -0.93
N SER A 137 -27.69 17.00 -0.58
CA SER A 137 -26.49 17.52 0.08
C SER A 137 -25.71 18.47 -0.84
N GLN A 138 -25.20 19.55 -0.26
CA GLN A 138 -24.27 20.43 -0.93
C GLN A 138 -22.94 19.72 -1.15
N LYS A 139 -22.34 19.98 -2.30
CA LYS A 139 -21.21 19.28 -2.87
C LYS A 139 -19.88 19.88 -2.43
N LEU A 140 -18.89 19.01 -2.32
CA LEU A 140 -17.52 19.35 -1.93
C LEU A 140 -16.69 19.81 -3.14
N ASN A 141 -15.45 20.24 -2.88
CA ASN A 141 -14.53 20.73 -3.89
C ASN A 141 -14.25 19.66 -4.98
N GLY A 142 -14.30 20.06 -6.26
CA GLY A 142 -14.08 19.18 -7.42
C GLY A 142 -15.32 18.44 -7.93
N THR A 143 -16.43 18.42 -7.17
CA THR A 143 -17.67 17.76 -7.61
C THR A 143 -18.43 18.61 -8.63
N GLY A 144 -19.06 17.98 -9.61
CA GLY A 144 -19.78 18.67 -10.69
C GLY A 144 -21.01 19.47 -10.20
N CYS A 145 -21.18 20.70 -10.67
CA CYS A 145 -22.24 21.62 -10.25
C CYS A 145 -22.83 22.41 -11.43
N THR A 146 -24.02 22.98 -11.24
CA THR A 146 -24.64 23.89 -12.23
C THR A 146 -24.99 25.26 -11.65
N SER A 147 -24.86 25.46 -10.34
CA SER A 147 -25.14 26.72 -9.64
C SER A 147 -24.44 26.76 -8.28
N ASP A 148 -24.16 27.96 -7.79
CA ASP A 148 -23.38 28.18 -6.55
C ASP A 148 -24.03 27.57 -5.31
N ASN A 149 -25.36 27.54 -5.25
CA ASN A 149 -26.10 26.97 -4.13
C ASN A 149 -25.88 25.46 -3.97
N GLN A 150 -25.38 24.77 -4.99
CA GLN A 150 -25.04 23.34 -4.93
C GLN A 150 -23.73 23.08 -4.21
N CYS A 151 -22.88 24.10 -4.01
CA CYS A 151 -21.57 23.95 -3.41
C CYS A 151 -21.61 24.31 -1.93
N ARG A 152 -20.72 23.70 -1.13
CA ARG A 152 -20.58 23.99 0.30
C ARG A 152 -20.11 25.44 0.52
N ASN A 153 -21.08 26.31 0.77
CA ASN A 153 -20.87 27.74 0.93
C ASN A 153 -20.16 28.08 2.25
N ASP A 154 -20.35 27.30 3.31
CA ASP A 154 -19.60 27.38 4.56
C ASP A 154 -18.10 27.14 4.38
N LEU A 155 -17.72 26.46 3.29
CA LEU A 155 -16.33 26.23 2.88
C LEU A 155 -15.84 27.24 1.82
N ASN A 156 -16.60 28.31 1.57
CA ASN A 156 -16.35 29.31 0.52
C ASN A 156 -16.26 28.70 -0.90
N LEU A 157 -17.00 27.63 -1.18
CA LEU A 157 -17.07 27.03 -2.51
C LEU A 157 -18.21 27.63 -3.33
N THR A 158 -17.96 27.92 -4.59
CA THR A 158 -18.95 28.32 -5.60
C THR A 158 -18.87 27.39 -6.81
N CYS A 159 -19.84 27.47 -7.71
CA CYS A 159 -19.80 26.71 -8.95
C CYS A 159 -18.93 27.46 -9.96
N LEU A 160 -17.72 26.95 -10.19
CA LEU A 160 -16.75 27.57 -11.08
C LEU A 160 -17.18 27.41 -12.55
N ALA A 161 -16.56 28.19 -13.44
CA ALA A 161 -16.86 28.16 -14.88
C ALA A 161 -16.61 26.79 -15.55
N ASN A 162 -15.79 25.93 -14.93
CA ASN A 162 -15.58 24.54 -15.37
C ASN A 162 -16.68 23.58 -14.87
N MET A 163 -17.78 24.09 -14.32
CA MET A 163 -18.91 23.32 -13.78
C MET A 163 -18.49 22.40 -12.62
N GLN A 164 -17.53 22.82 -11.80
CA GLN A 164 -17.13 22.12 -10.57
C GLN A 164 -17.15 23.08 -9.37
N CYS A 165 -17.51 22.55 -8.20
CA CYS A 165 -17.42 23.31 -6.96
C CYS A 165 -15.96 23.61 -6.63
N GLY A 166 -15.65 24.87 -6.30
CA GLY A 166 -14.29 25.29 -5.94
C GLY A 166 -14.23 26.71 -5.37
N SER A 167 -13.10 27.11 -4.80
CA SER A 167 -12.91 28.45 -4.22
C SER A 167 -12.62 29.50 -5.31
N THR A 168 -13.22 30.68 -5.19
CA THR A 168 -12.93 31.86 -6.05
C THR A 168 -11.63 32.57 -5.68
N THR A 169 -11.11 32.36 -4.46
CA THR A 169 -9.79 32.82 -4.06
C THR A 169 -8.78 31.70 -4.32
N SER A 170 -7.82 31.99 -5.19
CA SER A 170 -6.73 31.10 -5.58
C SER A 170 -5.82 30.81 -4.38
N VAL A 171 -6.22 29.87 -3.53
CA VAL A 171 -5.33 29.11 -2.68
C VAL A 171 -5.67 27.65 -2.95
N SER A 172 -4.81 27.01 -3.75
CA SER A 172 -4.77 25.57 -3.93
C SER A 172 -4.51 24.91 -2.58
N THR A 173 -5.58 24.69 -1.81
CA THR A 173 -5.61 23.63 -0.81
C THR A 173 -6.31 22.46 -1.47
N THR A 174 -5.52 21.61 -2.11
CA THR A 174 -5.94 20.25 -2.44
C THR A 174 -6.22 19.56 -1.10
N THR A 175 -7.47 19.56 -0.66
CA THR A 175 -7.94 18.63 0.36
C THR A 175 -7.87 17.24 -0.26
N LYS A 176 -6.72 16.60 -0.02
CA LYS A 176 -6.39 15.24 -0.38
C LYS A 176 -7.41 14.33 0.30
N PRO A 177 -8.23 13.55 -0.43
CA PRO A 177 -9.05 12.52 0.20
C PRO A 177 -8.13 11.54 0.94
N LEU A 178 -8.27 11.50 2.27
CA LEU A 178 -7.56 10.56 3.15
C LEU A 178 -8.25 9.20 3.05
N PHE A 179 -7.80 8.37 2.13
CA PHE A 179 -8.17 6.95 2.11
C PHE A 179 -7.57 6.18 3.31
N ASN A 180 -8.24 6.18 4.46
CA ASN A 180 -7.77 5.44 5.64
C ASN A 180 -7.75 3.90 5.45
N CYS A 181 -8.15 3.40 4.29
CA CYS A 181 -8.05 1.99 3.89
C CYS A 181 -6.69 1.60 3.28
N SER A 182 -5.76 2.55 3.09
CA SER A 182 -4.48 2.30 2.41
C SER A 182 -3.27 2.57 3.30
N CYS A 183 -2.31 1.63 3.26
CA CYS A 183 -1.02 1.80 3.91
C CYS A 183 -0.13 2.86 3.25
N LEU A 184 -0.46 3.33 2.05
CA LEU A 184 0.34 4.31 1.30
C LEU A 184 0.02 5.77 1.67
N ASN A 185 -1.00 6.01 2.51
CA ASN A 185 -1.33 7.36 3.00
C ASN A 185 -0.39 7.85 4.11
N GLN A 186 0.49 6.96 4.52
CA GLN A 186 1.34 7.04 5.67
C GLN A 186 2.70 7.64 5.26
N THR A 187 2.96 8.92 5.59
CA THR A 187 4.23 9.60 5.27
C THR A 187 5.34 9.19 6.25
N TRP A 188 5.75 7.92 6.28
CA TRP A 188 6.67 7.48 7.33
C TRP A 188 7.56 6.28 7.04
N ILE A 189 8.17 6.20 5.86
CA ILE A 189 9.53 5.62 5.80
C ILE A 189 10.49 6.61 6.45
N SER A 190 10.33 6.83 7.75
CA SER A 190 11.23 7.66 8.53
C SER A 190 12.43 6.79 8.91
N SER A 191 13.59 7.17 8.38
CA SER A 191 14.88 6.66 8.86
C SER A 191 15.18 7.11 10.30
N ASN A 192 14.35 8.00 10.88
CA ASN A 192 14.49 8.41 12.28
C ASN A 192 14.39 7.19 13.20
N ASN A 193 15.33 7.12 14.15
CA ASN A 193 15.47 6.02 15.12
C ASN A 193 15.82 4.66 14.48
N ARG A 194 16.31 4.63 13.22
CA ARG A 194 17.08 3.50 12.70
C ARG A 194 18.44 3.49 13.38
N LEU A 195 18.76 2.40 14.04
CA LEU A 195 19.96 2.26 14.87
C LEU A 195 21.11 1.58 14.10
N ALA A 196 20.80 0.52 13.37
CA ALA A 196 21.74 -0.21 12.53
C ALA A 196 21.05 -0.70 11.25
N GLN A 197 21.81 -0.81 10.16
CA GLN A 197 21.37 -1.44 8.92
C GLN A 197 22.57 -2.10 8.23
N TRP A 198 22.45 -3.37 7.88
CA TRP A 198 23.46 -4.11 7.14
C TRP A 198 22.85 -4.64 5.85
N LEU A 199 23.42 -4.20 4.72
CA LEU A 199 22.98 -4.62 3.39
C LEU A 199 23.55 -5.98 2.99
N PHE A 200 24.65 -6.42 3.63
CA PHE A 200 25.35 -7.67 3.28
C PHE A 200 25.84 -7.76 1.81
N ASP A 201 26.04 -6.61 1.17
CA ASP A 201 26.63 -6.45 -0.16
C ASP A 201 28.15 -6.60 -0.14
N GLY A 202 28.62 -7.81 0.16
CA GLY A 202 30.05 -8.17 0.15
C GLY A 202 30.84 -7.70 1.37
N ASN A 203 30.20 -7.05 2.34
CA ASN A 203 30.82 -6.58 3.57
C ASN A 203 29.87 -6.65 4.79
N LEU A 204 30.44 -6.44 5.97
CA LEU A 204 29.74 -6.50 7.27
C LEU A 204 29.54 -5.12 7.92
N PHE A 205 29.69 -4.04 7.15
CA PHE A 205 29.58 -2.69 7.67
C PHE A 205 28.13 -2.26 7.78
N ASP A 206 27.80 -1.58 8.88
CA ASP A 206 26.50 -0.96 9.01
C ASP A 206 26.48 0.38 8.26
N GLN A 207 25.32 0.76 7.72
CA GLN A 207 25.19 1.99 6.92
C GLN A 207 25.43 3.28 7.73
N MET A 208 25.38 3.22 9.06
CA MET A 208 25.67 4.36 9.95
C MET A 208 27.07 4.29 10.57
N ASN A 209 27.83 3.24 10.27
CA ASN A 209 29.16 2.94 10.78
C ASN A 209 29.28 2.92 12.32
N ASN A 210 28.18 2.68 13.04
CA ASN A 210 28.12 2.65 14.51
C ASN A 210 28.14 1.22 15.09
N TYR A 211 27.73 0.23 14.30
CA TYR A 211 27.48 -1.16 14.71
C TYR A 211 28.05 -2.17 13.72
N ASN A 212 29.21 -1.86 13.12
CA ASN A 212 29.92 -2.77 12.22
C ASN A 212 30.09 -4.16 12.84
N MET A 213 29.81 -5.19 12.04
CA MET A 213 29.92 -6.57 12.47
C MET A 213 31.33 -7.11 12.28
N THR A 214 31.69 -8.03 13.17
CA THR A 214 32.82 -8.94 13.00
C THR A 214 32.29 -10.36 12.85
N SER A 215 33.12 -11.28 12.32
CA SER A 215 32.76 -12.68 12.19
C SER A 215 33.77 -13.57 12.87
N THR A 216 33.30 -14.68 13.46
CA THR A 216 34.18 -15.70 14.06
C THR A 216 34.99 -16.50 13.03
N LYS A 217 34.59 -16.46 11.76
CA LYS A 217 35.24 -17.17 10.63
C LYS A 217 35.10 -16.38 9.33
N THR A 218 35.75 -16.82 8.26
CA THR A 218 35.57 -16.28 6.92
C THR A 218 34.09 -16.33 6.50
N VAL A 219 33.60 -15.17 6.06
CA VAL A 219 32.23 -14.98 5.56
C VAL A 219 32.22 -15.17 4.05
N SER A 220 31.14 -15.75 3.53
CA SER A 220 30.89 -15.91 2.10
C SER A 220 29.58 -15.23 1.73
N TYR A 221 29.51 -14.74 0.49
CA TYR A 221 28.35 -14.02 -0.04
C TYR A 221 27.88 -14.71 -1.32
N THR A 222 26.56 -14.73 -1.51
CA THR A 222 25.95 -15.16 -2.78
C THR A 222 25.73 -13.94 -3.67
N SER A 223 25.82 -14.09 -4.99
CA SER A 223 25.41 -13.05 -5.96
C SER A 223 23.91 -13.05 -6.23
N SER A 224 23.16 -13.94 -5.59
CA SER A 224 21.70 -14.03 -5.66
C SER A 224 21.08 -13.59 -4.33
N GLY A 225 21.49 -12.41 -3.84
CA GLY A 225 20.85 -11.74 -2.71
C GLY A 225 19.39 -11.39 -3.02
N TYR A 226 18.64 -10.97 -2.02
CA TYR A 226 17.35 -10.34 -2.26
C TYR A 226 17.56 -9.05 -3.03
N ASN A 227 18.57 -8.27 -2.60
CA ASN A 227 19.18 -7.21 -3.37
C ASN A 227 20.67 -7.53 -3.54
N GLN A 228 21.17 -7.54 -4.77
CA GLN A 228 22.59 -7.80 -5.09
C GLN A 228 23.17 -9.05 -4.39
N GLN A 229 23.85 -8.90 -3.25
CA GLN A 229 24.48 -10.00 -2.53
C GLN A 229 23.87 -10.24 -1.16
N ALA A 230 23.96 -11.48 -0.67
CA ALA A 230 23.53 -11.82 0.68
C ALA A 230 24.57 -12.66 1.40
N VAL A 231 24.63 -12.57 2.72
CA VAL A 231 25.54 -13.39 3.53
C VAL A 231 25.03 -14.84 3.59
N ILE A 232 25.92 -15.80 3.35
CA ILE A 232 25.61 -17.23 3.32
C ILE A 232 25.91 -17.87 4.69
N PHE A 233 24.91 -18.49 5.30
CA PHE A 233 25.04 -19.39 6.45
C PHE A 233 24.89 -20.85 5.99
N ALA A 234 26.01 -21.47 5.63
CA ALA A 234 26.04 -22.84 5.15
C ALA A 234 26.19 -23.84 6.31
N SER A 235 25.59 -25.04 6.16
CA SER A 235 25.61 -26.09 7.19
C SER A 235 27.02 -26.59 7.55
N ASN A 236 27.96 -26.53 6.60
CA ASN A 236 29.36 -26.89 6.77
C ASN A 236 30.23 -25.75 7.32
N ASN A 237 29.71 -24.52 7.38
CA ASN A 237 30.43 -23.35 7.88
C ASN A 237 29.59 -22.59 8.92
N ASN A 238 29.44 -23.19 10.10
CA ASN A 238 28.82 -22.55 11.25
C ASN A 238 29.72 -21.42 11.78
N PHE A 239 29.48 -20.18 11.35
CA PHE A 239 30.05 -18.97 11.93
C PHE A 239 28.98 -18.13 12.64
N THR A 240 29.43 -17.16 13.41
CA THR A 240 28.57 -16.20 14.10
C THR A 240 29.04 -14.81 13.72
N LEU A 241 28.10 -13.98 13.29
CA LEU A 241 28.35 -12.54 13.17
C LEU A 241 28.10 -11.89 14.52
N VAL A 242 28.96 -10.96 14.90
CA VAL A 242 28.98 -10.32 16.22
C VAL A 242 29.04 -8.81 16.06
N THR A 243 28.12 -8.10 16.72
CA THR A 243 28.13 -6.64 16.82
C THR A 243 27.94 -6.23 18.28
N PRO A 244 28.42 -5.05 18.71
CA PRO A 244 28.26 -4.58 20.09
C PRO A 244 26.79 -4.48 20.54
N TYR A 245 26.62 -4.27 21.84
CA TYR A 245 25.31 -4.09 22.48
C TYR A 245 24.49 -2.97 21.82
N MET A 246 23.19 -3.22 21.66
CA MET A 246 22.18 -2.21 21.32
C MET A 246 21.17 -2.05 22.47
N PRO A 247 20.68 -0.84 22.75
CA PRO A 247 19.81 -0.55 23.90
C PRO A 247 18.36 -1.01 23.71
N LEU A 248 18.16 -2.30 23.42
CA LEU A 248 16.84 -2.91 23.24
C LEU A 248 16.11 -3.18 24.57
N SER A 249 16.83 -3.19 25.70
CA SER A 249 16.25 -3.43 27.04
C SER A 249 15.38 -2.27 27.55
N SER A 250 15.59 -1.07 27.03
CA SER A 250 14.97 0.17 27.53
C SER A 250 14.14 0.89 26.47
N ALA A 251 13.78 0.22 25.38
CA ALA A 251 13.05 0.82 24.27
C ALA A 251 12.10 -0.20 23.62
N SER A 252 11.01 0.31 23.04
CA SER A 252 10.33 -0.43 21.97
C SER A 252 11.30 -0.63 20.81
N PHE A 253 11.17 -1.71 20.06
CA PHE A 253 12.04 -1.98 18.93
C PHE A 253 11.33 -2.68 17.78
N THR A 254 11.93 -2.56 16.61
CA THR A 254 11.60 -3.34 15.41
C THR A 254 12.89 -3.83 14.78
N ILE A 255 12.95 -5.13 14.51
CA ILE A 255 14.05 -5.77 13.80
C ILE A 255 13.47 -6.49 12.59
N ASP A 256 13.94 -6.16 11.40
CA ASP A 256 13.43 -6.72 10.15
C ASP A 256 14.57 -7.07 9.17
N THR A 257 14.36 -8.09 8.34
CA THR A 257 15.37 -8.61 7.42
C THR A 257 14.77 -9.55 6.37
N TRP A 258 15.45 -9.73 5.25
CA TRP A 258 15.16 -10.75 4.25
C TRP A 258 15.90 -12.04 4.54
N LEU A 259 15.21 -13.18 4.42
CA LEU A 259 15.73 -14.52 4.67
C LEU A 259 15.49 -15.43 3.47
N PHE A 260 16.50 -16.20 3.08
CA PHE A 260 16.38 -17.32 2.15
C PHE A 260 16.73 -18.60 2.88
N ILE A 261 15.73 -19.39 3.27
CA ILE A 261 15.94 -20.56 4.13
C ILE A 261 16.20 -21.81 3.29
N THR A 262 17.32 -22.49 3.51
CA THR A 262 17.69 -23.69 2.73
C THR A 262 17.43 -25.00 3.46
N ALA A 263 17.33 -24.96 4.80
CA ALA A 263 17.04 -26.15 5.60
C ALA A 263 16.31 -25.81 6.90
N LEU A 264 15.29 -26.60 7.22
CA LEU A 264 14.56 -26.57 8.49
C LEU A 264 14.39 -28.00 9.02
N SER A 265 14.31 -28.12 10.35
CA SER A 265 14.02 -29.35 11.07
C SER A 265 12.94 -29.09 12.11
N ASN A 266 11.93 -29.96 12.14
CA ASN A 266 10.76 -29.81 13.01
C ASN A 266 11.07 -29.99 14.50
N LYS A 267 12.32 -30.31 14.87
CA LYS A 267 12.74 -30.51 16.28
C LYS A 267 13.67 -29.43 16.81
N THR A 268 14.10 -28.48 15.98
CA THR A 268 15.19 -27.56 16.32
C THR A 268 14.77 -26.09 16.21
N THR A 269 15.62 -25.26 16.80
CA THR A 269 15.47 -23.81 16.83
C THR A 269 16.64 -23.18 16.07
N TYR A 270 16.36 -22.34 15.07
CA TYR A 270 17.36 -21.64 14.26
C TYR A 270 17.39 -20.18 14.68
N SER A 271 18.57 -19.64 14.98
CA SER A 271 18.71 -18.23 15.40
C SER A 271 18.97 -17.32 14.21
N ILE A 272 18.15 -16.29 14.06
CA ILE A 272 18.36 -15.21 13.09
C ILE A 272 19.16 -14.10 13.77
N PHE A 273 18.63 -13.56 14.87
CA PHE A 273 19.22 -12.46 15.65
C PHE A 273 19.03 -12.75 17.13
N SER A 274 20.08 -12.56 17.94
CA SER A 274 20.03 -12.83 19.37
C SER A 274 20.84 -11.83 20.17
N LEU A 275 20.33 -11.48 21.34
CA LEU A 275 21.02 -10.72 22.37
C LEU A 275 20.90 -11.52 23.67
N CYS A 276 21.95 -12.27 24.03
CA CYS A 276 21.89 -13.23 25.14
C CYS A 276 23.12 -13.12 26.04
N TYR A 277 22.88 -12.75 27.30
CA TYR A 277 23.90 -12.71 28.34
C TYR A 277 24.00 -14.06 29.07
N GLN A 278 22.87 -14.60 29.53
CA GLN A 278 22.76 -15.90 30.17
C GLN A 278 21.38 -16.54 29.93
N THR A 279 21.15 -17.76 30.44
CA THR A 279 19.90 -18.52 30.21
C THR A 279 18.74 -18.11 31.13
N ALA A 280 18.90 -17.06 31.94
CA ALA A 280 17.80 -16.54 32.74
C ALA A 280 16.71 -15.91 31.86
N ALA A 281 15.47 -15.92 32.35
CA ALA A 281 14.28 -15.62 31.58
C ALA A 281 14.39 -14.29 30.81
N ASP A 282 14.75 -13.20 31.48
CA ASP A 282 14.81 -11.82 30.97
C ASP A 282 16.13 -11.47 30.27
N GLN A 283 17.08 -12.41 30.19
CA GLN A 283 18.48 -12.14 29.82
C GLN A 283 18.92 -12.75 28.49
N CYS A 284 17.96 -13.24 27.70
CA CYS A 284 18.20 -13.75 26.36
C CYS A 284 17.01 -13.47 25.44
N LEU A 285 17.21 -12.51 24.54
CA LEU A 285 16.34 -12.28 23.39
C LEU A 285 16.76 -13.20 22.26
N ILE A 286 15.79 -13.93 21.72
CA ILE A 286 15.99 -14.73 20.53
C ILE A 286 14.90 -14.43 19.50
N LEU A 287 15.34 -14.04 18.31
CA LEU A 287 14.53 -13.95 17.10
C LEU A 287 14.98 -15.07 16.17
N GLY A 288 14.05 -15.91 15.73
CA GLY A 288 14.44 -17.11 15.02
C GLY A 288 13.30 -17.88 14.37
N ILE A 289 13.59 -19.14 14.04
CA ILE A 289 12.64 -20.12 13.52
C ILE A 289 12.63 -21.32 14.45
N ARG A 290 11.45 -21.75 14.90
CA ARG A 290 11.28 -22.91 15.78
C ARG A 290 10.21 -23.82 15.20
N GLN A 291 10.57 -25.08 14.97
CA GLN A 291 9.68 -26.07 14.34
C GLN A 291 9.07 -25.57 13.02
N SER A 292 9.86 -24.83 12.24
CA SER A 292 9.45 -24.24 10.96
C SER A 292 8.49 -23.03 11.03
N TYR A 293 8.27 -22.45 12.23
CA TYR A 293 7.53 -21.19 12.41
C TYR A 293 8.46 -20.08 12.89
N LEU A 294 8.18 -18.83 12.52
CA LEU A 294 8.86 -17.69 13.13
C LEU A 294 8.61 -17.68 14.63
N TYR A 295 9.61 -17.25 15.41
CA TYR A 295 9.43 -17.10 16.84
C TYR A 295 10.27 -15.97 17.41
N MET A 296 9.73 -15.38 18.45
CA MET A 296 10.37 -14.37 19.28
C MET A 296 10.23 -14.79 20.74
N SER A 297 11.35 -14.85 21.45
CA SER A 297 11.39 -15.35 22.81
C SER A 297 12.27 -14.46 23.69
N PHE A 298 11.71 -14.04 24.82
CA PHE A 298 12.41 -13.58 26.01
C PHE A 298 11.42 -13.58 27.19
N PHE A 299 11.95 -13.52 28.41
CA PHE A 299 11.21 -13.69 29.66
C PHE A 299 10.57 -15.08 29.84
N SER A 300 11.12 -16.12 29.21
CA SER A 300 10.48 -17.44 29.12
C SER A 300 9.12 -17.47 28.40
N ASP A 301 8.64 -16.33 27.90
CA ASP A 301 7.43 -16.19 27.11
C ASP A 301 7.75 -16.24 25.61
N GLN A 302 7.02 -17.09 24.89
CA GLN A 302 7.24 -17.35 23.48
C GLN A 302 6.09 -16.79 22.64
N CYS A 303 6.42 -15.99 21.63
CA CYS A 303 5.49 -15.66 20.57
C CYS A 303 5.89 -16.45 19.32
N LEU A 304 4.97 -17.27 18.81
CA LEU A 304 5.14 -18.08 17.61
C LEU A 304 4.28 -17.51 16.49
N GLY A 305 4.83 -17.45 15.27
CA GLY A 305 4.03 -17.24 14.06
C GLY A 305 3.11 -18.42 13.79
N VAL A 306 2.23 -18.27 12.81
CA VAL A 306 1.17 -19.24 12.49
C VAL A 306 1.41 -19.93 11.15
N THR A 307 2.25 -19.36 10.30
CA THR A 307 2.58 -19.88 8.98
C THR A 307 3.85 -20.72 9.01
N GLN A 308 3.77 -21.95 8.49
CA GLN A 308 4.95 -22.78 8.28
C GLN A 308 5.78 -22.22 7.11
N LEU A 309 7.06 -21.98 7.37
CA LEU A 309 7.96 -21.35 6.40
C LEU A 309 8.31 -22.30 5.25
N LYS A 310 8.30 -21.75 4.02
CA LYS A 310 8.73 -22.45 2.81
C LYS A 310 10.24 -22.32 2.65
N LEU A 311 10.87 -23.39 2.15
CA LEU A 311 12.29 -23.40 1.81
C LEU A 311 12.51 -22.81 0.41
N ASN A 312 13.73 -22.31 0.18
CA ASN A 312 14.24 -21.87 -1.10
C ASN A 312 13.44 -20.73 -1.75
N THR A 313 12.86 -19.87 -0.93
CA THR A 313 12.18 -18.64 -1.35
C THR A 313 12.58 -17.51 -0.41
N TRP A 314 12.83 -16.33 -0.96
CA TRP A 314 13.02 -15.13 -0.15
C TRP A 314 11.72 -14.78 0.59
N ILE A 315 11.85 -14.51 1.88
CA ILE A 315 10.79 -13.99 2.73
C ILE A 315 11.29 -12.77 3.49
N HIS A 316 10.42 -11.79 3.72
CA HIS A 316 10.70 -10.71 4.67
C HIS A 316 10.10 -11.08 6.02
N VAL A 317 10.82 -10.80 7.09
CA VAL A 317 10.34 -11.02 8.45
C VAL A 317 10.55 -9.77 9.28
N ALA A 318 9.63 -9.47 10.18
CA ALA A 318 9.80 -8.42 11.17
C ALA A 318 9.36 -8.89 12.55
N PHE A 319 10.14 -8.50 13.55
CA PHE A 319 9.88 -8.73 14.96
C PHE A 319 9.79 -7.39 15.67
N VAL A 320 8.64 -7.13 16.27
CA VAL A 320 8.34 -5.87 16.93
C VAL A 320 8.10 -6.13 18.42
N PHE A 321 8.69 -5.31 19.26
CA PHE A 321 8.35 -5.24 20.68
C PHE A 321 7.89 -3.83 21.02
N ASP A 322 6.68 -3.72 21.55
CA ASP A 322 6.16 -2.48 22.11
C ASP A 322 6.27 -2.50 23.63
N LEU A 323 7.18 -1.67 24.15
CA LEU A 323 7.43 -1.52 25.57
C LEU A 323 6.24 -0.91 26.32
N SER A 324 5.44 -0.06 25.67
CA SER A 324 4.32 0.65 26.32
C SER A 324 3.16 -0.29 26.65
N THR A 325 2.99 -1.33 25.83
CA THR A 325 1.92 -2.34 25.97
C THR A 325 2.46 -3.72 26.35
N LEU A 326 3.79 -3.89 26.45
CA LEU A 326 4.48 -5.17 26.60
C LEU A 326 4.05 -6.20 25.55
N THR A 327 3.97 -5.78 24.28
CA THR A 327 3.47 -6.63 23.19
C THR A 327 4.59 -7.08 22.26
N LYS A 328 4.64 -8.37 21.94
CA LYS A 328 5.50 -8.99 20.92
C LYS A 328 4.68 -9.22 19.66
N ILE A 329 5.14 -8.73 18.52
CA ILE A 329 4.42 -8.85 17.25
C ILE A 329 5.36 -9.42 16.19
N ILE A 330 4.88 -10.39 15.42
CA ILE A 330 5.63 -11.04 14.34
C ILE A 330 4.91 -10.75 13.03
N TYR A 331 5.68 -10.40 12.00
CA TYR A 331 5.19 -10.23 10.63
C TYR A 331 5.97 -11.14 9.68
N LEU A 332 5.28 -11.67 8.69
CA LEU A 332 5.83 -12.43 7.56
C LEU A 332 5.36 -11.78 6.25
N ASN A 333 6.31 -11.40 5.40
CA ASN A 333 6.06 -10.75 4.11
C ASN A 333 5.14 -9.52 4.22
N GLY A 334 5.31 -8.72 5.27
CA GLY A 334 4.50 -7.54 5.50
C GLY A 334 3.16 -7.79 6.22
N VAL A 335 2.75 -9.05 6.38
CA VAL A 335 1.46 -9.42 6.98
C VAL A 335 1.66 -9.86 8.43
N LEU A 336 0.72 -9.45 9.30
CA LEU A 336 0.71 -9.84 10.70
C LEU A 336 0.57 -11.36 10.83
N GLU A 337 1.51 -12.01 11.52
CA GLU A 337 1.46 -13.43 11.84
C GLU A 337 0.83 -13.68 13.21
N ASN A 338 1.33 -12.98 14.23
CA ASN A 338 0.83 -13.12 15.59
C ASN A 338 1.18 -11.91 16.46
N SER A 339 0.40 -11.72 17.53
CA SER A 339 0.62 -10.74 18.59
C SER A 339 0.45 -11.40 19.94
N CYS A 340 1.46 -11.29 20.80
CA CYS A 340 1.50 -11.96 22.09
C CYS A 340 1.91 -10.99 23.19
N SER A 341 1.34 -11.14 24.39
CA SER A 341 1.80 -10.40 25.56
C SER A 341 3.18 -10.89 26.03
N SER A 342 3.97 -9.99 26.59
CA SER A 342 5.19 -10.26 27.34
C SER A 342 4.94 -10.00 28.82
N SER A 343 5.39 -10.88 29.70
CA SER A 343 5.19 -10.70 31.15
C SER A 343 6.08 -9.59 31.73
N SER A 344 7.18 -9.24 31.06
CA SER A 344 8.07 -8.15 31.46
C SER A 344 8.96 -7.69 30.28
N THR A 345 9.95 -6.86 30.58
CA THR A 345 10.97 -6.34 29.66
C THR A 345 12.23 -7.20 29.65
N LEU A 346 13.12 -6.92 28.68
CA LEU A 346 14.49 -7.44 28.68
C LEU A 346 15.32 -6.75 29.77
N SER A 347 16.27 -7.48 30.36
CA SER A 347 17.18 -6.99 31.41
C SER A 347 18.61 -7.45 31.13
N ILE A 348 19.23 -6.88 30.10
CA ILE A 348 20.53 -7.35 29.59
C ILE A 348 21.64 -6.32 29.86
N PRO A 349 22.81 -6.73 30.42
CA PRO A 349 23.95 -5.83 30.61
C PRO A 349 24.48 -5.27 29.29
N THR A 350 24.96 -4.02 29.31
CA THR A 350 25.50 -3.30 28.14
C THR A 350 26.81 -3.89 27.58
N SER A 351 27.43 -4.82 28.29
CA SER A 351 28.60 -5.58 27.82
C SER A 351 28.23 -6.77 26.90
N THR A 352 26.93 -7.01 26.67
CA THR A 352 26.45 -8.17 25.93
C THR A 352 26.43 -7.89 24.43
N ASN A 353 27.14 -8.71 23.66
CA ASN A 353 27.12 -8.59 22.21
C ASN A 353 25.86 -9.20 21.61
N ILE A 354 25.45 -8.64 20.47
CA ILE A 354 24.46 -9.23 19.58
C ILE A 354 25.14 -10.28 18.72
N THR A 355 24.41 -11.35 18.43
CA THR A 355 24.84 -12.44 17.56
C THR A 355 23.82 -12.71 16.48
N ILE A 356 24.28 -12.95 15.25
CA ILE A 356 23.43 -13.26 14.10
C ILE A 356 23.84 -14.61 13.51
N GLY A 357 22.82 -15.37 13.10
CA GLY A 357 22.95 -16.69 12.49
C GLY A 357 23.28 -17.84 13.44
N ARG A 358 23.72 -17.58 14.68
CA ARG A 358 23.96 -18.61 15.70
C ARG A 358 24.02 -18.00 17.10
N ILE A 359 23.64 -18.77 18.11
CA ILE A 359 23.76 -18.40 19.54
C ILE A 359 24.82 -19.27 20.21
N PRO A 360 26.08 -18.80 20.35
CA PRO A 360 27.14 -19.60 20.97
C PRO A 360 26.77 -20.10 22.37
N LEU A 361 26.12 -19.25 23.18
CA LEU A 361 25.70 -19.57 24.54
C LEU A 361 24.78 -20.79 24.65
N LEU A 362 23.85 -20.96 23.69
CA LEU A 362 22.80 -21.98 23.76
C LEU A 362 23.07 -23.22 22.90
N SER A 363 24.00 -23.12 21.95
CA SER A 363 24.28 -24.19 20.97
C SER A 363 24.76 -25.51 21.60
N SER A 364 25.26 -25.48 22.84
CA SER A 364 25.73 -26.67 23.59
C SER A 364 24.75 -27.15 24.66
N ILE A 365 23.68 -26.41 24.93
CA ILE A 365 22.78 -26.62 26.09
C ILE A 365 21.36 -27.01 25.63
N TYR A 366 20.89 -26.43 24.52
CA TYR A 366 19.55 -26.66 23.99
C TYR A 366 19.61 -27.12 22.54
N ASN A 367 18.48 -27.60 21.99
CA ASN A 367 18.32 -27.91 20.56
C ASN A 367 18.25 -26.63 19.67
N VAL A 368 19.19 -25.71 19.89
CA VAL A 368 19.38 -24.48 19.11
C VAL A 368 20.55 -24.72 18.14
N THR A 369 20.29 -24.51 16.86
CA THR A 369 21.23 -24.69 15.76
C THR A 369 21.48 -23.35 15.07
N SER A 370 22.59 -23.27 14.32
CA SER A 370 22.85 -22.17 13.40
C SER A 370 21.74 -22.09 12.35
N PHE A 371 21.41 -20.88 11.92
CA PHE A 371 20.62 -20.61 10.73
C PHE A 371 21.26 -21.29 9.50
N GLN A 372 20.41 -21.76 8.59
CA GLN A 372 20.84 -22.40 7.35
C GLN A 372 20.12 -21.71 6.19
N GLY A 373 20.86 -20.92 5.43
CA GLY A 373 20.28 -20.04 4.42
C GLY A 373 21.09 -18.77 4.19
N ASN A 374 20.45 -17.78 3.59
CA ASN A 374 21.02 -16.46 3.36
C ASN A 374 20.24 -15.39 4.14
N ILE A 375 20.94 -14.35 4.59
CA ILE A 375 20.35 -13.18 5.26
C ILE A 375 20.73 -11.93 4.45
N ASP A 376 19.80 -11.01 4.28
CA ASP A 376 19.97 -9.79 3.51
C ASP A 376 19.20 -8.61 4.17
N GLN A 377 19.65 -7.37 3.94
CA GLN A 377 19.01 -6.11 4.35
C GLN A 377 18.50 -6.10 5.81
N MET A 378 19.34 -6.46 6.79
CA MET A 378 18.91 -6.46 8.19
C MET A 378 18.90 -5.04 8.77
N THR A 379 17.78 -4.64 9.36
CA THR A 379 17.59 -3.34 10.02
C THR A 379 17.18 -3.50 11.48
N VAL A 380 17.73 -2.64 12.35
CA VAL A 380 17.34 -2.51 13.75
C VAL A 380 16.87 -1.08 14.01
N SER A 381 15.67 -0.92 14.56
CA SER A 381 15.09 0.36 14.94
C SER A 381 14.65 0.35 16.41
N THR A 382 14.85 1.45 17.13
CA THR A 382 14.44 1.59 18.55
C THR A 382 13.06 2.22 18.68
N ARG A 383 12.12 1.77 17.84
CA ARG A 383 10.70 2.12 17.89
C ARG A 383 9.83 1.00 17.35
N VAL A 384 8.54 1.08 17.65
CA VAL A 384 7.50 0.29 16.98
C VAL A 384 7.35 0.82 15.55
N LYS A 385 7.45 -0.05 14.54
CA LYS A 385 6.97 0.22 13.17
C LYS A 385 5.51 -0.24 13.07
N SER A 386 4.68 0.55 12.40
CA SER A 386 3.28 0.19 12.13
C SER A 386 3.20 -1.01 11.18
N SER A 387 2.03 -1.67 11.14
CA SER A 387 1.77 -2.73 10.16
C SER A 387 1.96 -2.26 8.73
N CYS A 388 1.62 -1.01 8.43
CA CYS A 388 1.79 -0.41 7.11
C CYS A 388 3.25 -0.13 6.76
N GLU A 389 4.06 0.34 7.70
CA GLU A 389 5.51 0.46 7.47
C GLU A 389 6.14 -0.90 7.16
N ILE A 390 5.73 -1.94 7.90
CA ILE A 390 6.23 -3.29 7.67
C ILE A 390 5.75 -3.85 6.33
N LEU A 391 4.50 -3.59 5.95
CA LEU A 391 3.96 -3.97 4.64
C LEU A 391 4.74 -3.31 3.51
N ASP A 392 4.99 -2.01 3.60
CA ASP A 392 5.73 -1.27 2.57
C ASP A 392 7.19 -1.71 2.51
N ILE A 393 7.87 -1.89 3.64
CA ILE A 393 9.26 -2.42 3.65
C ILE A 393 9.33 -3.80 2.98
N ALA A 394 8.34 -4.65 3.22
CA ALA A 394 8.31 -6.00 2.67
C ALA A 394 7.89 -6.05 1.19
N THR A 395 7.18 -5.03 0.68
CA THR A 395 6.49 -5.14 -0.62
C THR A 395 6.80 -4.03 -1.61
N LEU A 396 7.24 -2.84 -1.19
CA LEU A 396 7.77 -1.82 -2.09
C LEU A 396 9.15 -2.26 -2.57
N VAL A 397 9.24 -2.61 -3.85
CA VAL A 397 10.48 -3.08 -4.48
C VAL A 397 11.36 -1.91 -4.88
N ALA A 398 10.77 -0.88 -5.48
CA ALA A 398 11.50 0.31 -5.91
C ALA A 398 10.58 1.54 -5.97
N HIS A 399 11.15 2.71 -5.73
CA HIS A 399 10.50 4.02 -5.89
C HIS A 399 11.50 5.04 -6.43
N PHE A 400 11.28 5.50 -7.67
CA PHE A 400 12.10 6.54 -8.30
C PHE A 400 11.25 7.79 -8.50
N THR A 401 11.59 8.88 -7.79
CA THR A 401 10.88 10.16 -7.89
C THR A 401 11.34 11.01 -9.07
N PHE A 402 12.56 10.80 -9.58
CA PHE A 402 13.19 11.62 -10.63
C PHE A 402 13.35 13.11 -10.28
N ASP A 403 13.23 13.45 -9.01
CA ASP A 403 13.41 14.78 -8.47
C ASP A 403 14.87 15.21 -8.38
N ASN A 404 15.08 16.50 -8.11
CA ASN A 404 16.36 17.09 -7.72
C ASN A 404 17.50 16.87 -8.73
N GLY A 405 17.20 16.98 -10.02
CA GLY A 405 18.17 16.87 -11.11
C GLY A 405 18.37 15.44 -11.61
N LEU A 406 17.29 14.66 -11.72
CA LEU A 406 17.31 13.23 -12.09
C LEU A 406 18.12 12.37 -11.12
N VAL A 407 17.79 12.45 -9.83
CA VAL A 407 18.32 11.47 -8.88
C VAL A 407 17.80 10.08 -9.27
N LEU A 408 18.73 9.19 -9.63
CA LEU A 408 18.45 7.80 -10.03
C LEU A 408 18.56 6.81 -8.86
N ASN A 409 18.57 7.31 -7.63
CA ASN A 409 18.58 6.48 -6.45
C ASN A 409 17.16 6.01 -6.15
N ASP A 410 17.01 4.72 -5.91
CA ASP A 410 15.79 4.17 -5.33
C ASP A 410 15.54 4.80 -3.95
N SER A 411 14.41 5.50 -3.82
CA SER A 411 13.90 6.09 -2.58
C SER A 411 13.16 5.07 -1.71
N GLY A 412 12.94 3.86 -2.24
CA GLY A 412 12.39 2.71 -1.54
C GLY A 412 13.40 2.02 -0.62
N PRO A 413 12.98 0.92 0.03
CA PRO A 413 13.78 0.25 1.06
C PRO A 413 14.98 -0.53 0.52
N ASN A 414 15.04 -0.79 -0.79
CA ASN A 414 16.02 -1.72 -1.37
C ASN A 414 17.21 -1.03 -2.02
N TYR A 415 17.23 0.30 -2.15
CA TYR A 415 18.37 1.05 -2.68
C TYR A 415 18.87 0.53 -4.04
N LEU A 416 17.96 0.11 -4.93
CA LEU A 416 18.30 -0.39 -6.25
C LEU A 416 19.07 0.65 -7.07
N GLN A 417 20.03 0.17 -7.85
CA GLN A 417 20.81 1.00 -8.77
C GLN A 417 20.11 1.13 -10.12
N ALA A 418 20.11 2.34 -10.66
CA ALA A 418 19.59 2.63 -11.98
C ALA A 418 20.57 3.41 -12.85
N THR A 419 20.40 3.29 -14.16
CA THR A 419 21.15 4.00 -15.19
C THR A 419 20.19 4.64 -16.18
N THR A 420 20.64 5.68 -16.87
CA THR A 420 19.88 6.30 -17.96
C THR A 420 20.77 6.59 -19.16
N SER A 421 20.15 6.74 -20.33
CA SER A 421 20.80 7.19 -21.55
C SER A 421 19.84 8.08 -22.34
N GLU A 422 20.36 9.15 -22.94
CA GLU A 422 19.61 10.15 -23.73
C GLU A 422 18.29 10.63 -23.07
N THR A 423 18.26 10.73 -21.74
CA THR A 423 17.16 11.32 -20.98
C THR A 423 17.52 12.72 -20.49
N SER A 424 16.52 13.55 -20.20
CA SER A 424 16.72 14.87 -19.60
C SER A 424 15.74 15.14 -18.46
N THR A 425 16.08 16.10 -17.59
CA THR A 425 15.17 16.55 -16.54
C THR A 425 14.08 17.43 -17.13
N PHE A 426 12.83 17.19 -16.74
CA PHE A 426 11.71 18.08 -17.00
C PHE A 426 11.33 18.83 -15.73
N ALA A 427 11.39 20.16 -15.78
CA ALA A 427 11.23 21.01 -14.60
C ALA A 427 9.80 21.13 -14.06
N SER A 428 8.80 20.67 -14.82
CA SER A 428 7.38 20.73 -14.44
C SER A 428 6.81 19.32 -14.27
N GLY A 429 7.51 18.50 -13.48
CA GLY A 429 7.07 17.16 -13.11
C GLY A 429 5.68 17.16 -12.48
N ARG A 430 5.07 15.97 -12.38
CA ARG A 430 3.85 15.79 -11.59
C ARG A 430 4.13 16.16 -10.13
N PHE A 431 5.30 15.81 -9.63
CA PHE A 431 5.84 16.21 -8.34
C PHE A 431 7.20 16.84 -8.56
N SER A 432 7.28 18.17 -8.52
CA SER A 432 8.55 18.89 -8.74
C SER A 432 9.16 18.63 -10.12
N GLN A 433 9.96 17.58 -10.34
CA GLN A 433 10.64 17.29 -11.60
C GLN A 433 10.32 15.88 -12.10
N ALA A 434 10.51 15.66 -13.39
CA ALA A 434 10.26 14.38 -14.04
C ALA A 434 11.40 13.99 -14.98
N ILE A 435 11.43 12.73 -15.39
CA ILE A 435 12.32 12.23 -16.44
C ILE A 435 11.67 12.38 -17.81
N SER A 436 12.40 12.91 -18.79
CA SER A 436 11.95 13.11 -20.16
C SER A 436 12.67 12.19 -21.14
N PHE A 437 11.89 11.57 -22.01
CA PHE A 437 12.32 10.65 -23.07
C PHE A 437 12.10 11.28 -24.44
N ASN A 438 13.11 11.16 -25.32
CA ASN A 438 13.12 11.85 -26.62
C ASN A 438 12.42 11.06 -27.75
N GLY A 439 12.00 9.81 -27.50
CA GLY A 439 11.36 8.94 -28.48
C GLY A 439 12.32 8.13 -29.37
N THR A 440 13.62 8.11 -29.08
CA THR A 440 14.59 7.19 -29.71
C THR A 440 14.73 5.92 -28.86
N GLN A 441 15.22 4.85 -29.48
CA GLN A 441 15.52 3.61 -28.75
C GLN A 441 16.67 3.72 -27.75
N TYR A 442 17.46 4.80 -27.85
CA TYR A 442 18.58 5.08 -26.97
C TYR A 442 18.17 5.94 -25.76
N SER A 443 16.94 6.50 -25.76
CA SER A 443 16.39 7.24 -24.64
C SER A 443 15.68 6.28 -23.69
N TYR A 444 16.35 5.94 -22.59
CA TYR A 444 15.82 4.99 -21.61
C TYR A 444 16.32 5.24 -20.19
N PHE A 445 15.54 4.74 -19.25
CA PHE A 445 15.93 4.50 -17.86
C PHE A 445 15.93 2.99 -17.64
N GLN A 446 16.89 2.47 -16.89
CA GLN A 446 16.94 1.04 -16.56
C GLN A 446 17.42 0.82 -15.13
N ALA A 447 16.68 -0.02 -14.40
CA ALA A 447 17.08 -0.54 -13.10
C ALA A 447 17.15 -2.07 -13.14
N SER A 448 17.91 -2.66 -12.23
CA SER A 448 18.04 -4.12 -12.08
C SER A 448 17.83 -4.53 -10.61
N GLY A 449 17.80 -5.84 -10.36
CA GLY A 449 17.59 -6.39 -9.00
C GLY A 449 16.14 -6.79 -8.72
N PHE A 450 15.26 -6.83 -9.73
CA PHE A 450 13.85 -7.16 -9.53
C PHE A 450 13.61 -8.67 -9.44
N THR A 451 14.05 -9.29 -8.34
CA THR A 451 13.92 -10.74 -8.08
C THR A 451 12.47 -11.21 -7.93
N ALA A 452 11.57 -10.33 -7.50
CA ALA A 452 10.14 -10.65 -7.37
C ALA A 452 9.48 -10.95 -8.72
N PHE A 453 9.86 -10.24 -9.79
CA PHE A 453 9.37 -10.53 -11.15
C PHE A 453 9.89 -11.88 -11.67
N GLY A 454 11.04 -12.35 -11.18
CA GLY A 454 11.57 -13.68 -11.46
C GLY A 454 10.85 -14.85 -10.81
N THR A 455 9.82 -14.61 -10.00
CA THR A 455 9.12 -15.65 -9.27
C THR A 455 7.74 -15.94 -9.88
N ASN A 456 7.52 -17.19 -10.30
CA ASN A 456 6.24 -17.63 -10.87
C ASN A 456 5.08 -17.31 -9.93
N ASN A 457 3.99 -16.79 -10.50
CA ASN A 457 2.78 -16.42 -9.77
C ASN A 457 2.98 -15.48 -8.58
N LYS A 458 4.10 -14.75 -8.52
CA LYS A 458 4.28 -13.68 -7.53
C LYS A 458 3.45 -12.48 -7.94
N SER A 459 2.54 -12.05 -7.05
CA SER A 459 1.78 -10.82 -7.25
C SER A 459 2.71 -9.63 -7.41
N TYR A 460 2.31 -8.69 -8.25
CA TYR A 460 3.07 -7.47 -8.48
C TYR A 460 2.16 -6.30 -8.83
N SER A 461 2.70 -5.09 -8.67
CA SER A 461 2.08 -3.87 -9.19
C SER A 461 3.12 -2.89 -9.68
N ILE A 462 2.76 -2.11 -10.68
CA ILE A 462 3.58 -1.02 -11.23
C ILE A 462 2.72 0.23 -11.27
N SER A 463 3.21 1.32 -10.70
CA SER A 463 2.55 2.63 -10.69
C SER A 463 3.49 3.68 -11.22
N LEU A 464 3.00 4.59 -12.07
CA LEU A 464 3.73 5.77 -12.50
C LEU A 464 2.80 6.85 -13.02
N TRP A 465 3.29 8.08 -13.06
CA TRP A 465 2.68 9.17 -13.80
C TRP A 465 3.33 9.30 -15.16
N LEU A 466 2.52 9.52 -16.19
CA LEU A 466 2.96 9.71 -17.57
C LEU A 466 2.38 10.99 -18.17
N ARG A 467 3.19 11.65 -18.99
CA ARG A 467 2.81 12.81 -19.80
C ARG A 467 3.34 12.61 -21.21
N PRO A 468 2.59 11.89 -22.07
CA PRO A 468 3.08 11.54 -23.40
C PRO A 468 3.00 12.73 -24.35
N THR A 469 3.97 12.87 -25.24
CA THR A 469 3.88 13.77 -26.41
C THR A 469 3.27 13.05 -27.62
N SER A 470 3.32 11.71 -27.62
CA SER A 470 2.68 10.81 -28.57
C SER A 470 2.12 9.60 -27.84
N LEU A 471 0.93 9.14 -28.23
CA LEU A 471 0.28 7.94 -27.67
C LEU A 471 0.79 6.67 -28.35
N LEU A 472 2.11 6.52 -28.43
CA LEU A 472 2.79 5.39 -29.06
C LEU A 472 3.98 4.99 -28.20
N GLY A 473 4.29 3.70 -28.25
CA GLY A 473 5.51 3.12 -27.70
C GLY A 473 5.38 2.49 -26.33
N ILE A 474 6.51 1.93 -25.89
CA ILE A 474 6.65 1.12 -24.69
C ILE A 474 6.93 2.01 -23.50
N ILE A 475 6.14 1.83 -22.45
CA ILE A 475 6.26 2.55 -21.19
C ILE A 475 7.15 1.75 -20.23
N VAL A 476 6.86 0.46 -20.02
CA VAL A 476 7.64 -0.45 -19.17
C VAL A 476 7.96 -1.74 -19.91
N HIS A 477 9.25 -2.06 -20.01
CA HIS A 477 9.79 -3.31 -20.54
C HIS A 477 10.52 -4.08 -19.45
N VAL A 478 10.31 -5.40 -19.37
CA VAL A 478 10.99 -6.28 -18.41
C VAL A 478 11.77 -7.36 -19.16
N SER A 479 13.00 -7.66 -18.74
CA SER A 479 13.82 -8.70 -19.37
C SER A 479 14.92 -9.24 -18.46
N THR A 480 15.45 -10.41 -18.79
CA THR A 480 16.55 -11.04 -18.03
C THR A 480 17.93 -10.43 -18.29
N ALA A 481 18.08 -9.50 -19.24
CA ALA A 481 19.38 -8.90 -19.55
C ALA A 481 19.29 -7.39 -19.79
N SER A 482 20.38 -6.69 -19.50
CA SER A 482 20.47 -5.23 -19.64
C SER A 482 20.29 -4.72 -21.07
N SER A 483 20.49 -5.57 -22.08
CA SER A 483 20.23 -5.23 -23.49
C SER A 483 18.75 -5.13 -23.84
N GLY A 484 17.84 -5.40 -22.89
CA GLY A 484 16.40 -5.58 -23.13
C GLY A 484 16.06 -6.88 -23.87
N LEU A 485 17.08 -7.66 -24.21
CA LEU A 485 16.98 -8.92 -24.95
C LEU A 485 17.45 -10.05 -24.04
N GLY A 486 16.74 -11.18 -24.05
CA GLY A 486 17.11 -12.33 -23.23
C GLY A 486 16.33 -13.58 -23.62
N GLY A 487 16.53 -14.66 -22.85
CA GLY A 487 15.68 -15.84 -22.95
C GLY A 487 14.24 -15.60 -22.47
N TRP A 488 14.02 -14.49 -21.75
CA TRP A 488 12.71 -14.04 -21.26
C TRP A 488 12.66 -12.50 -21.27
N CYS A 489 11.60 -11.95 -21.85
CA CYS A 489 11.40 -10.51 -22.03
C CYS A 489 9.95 -10.19 -22.45
N VAL A 490 9.43 -9.05 -22.01
CA VAL A 490 8.03 -8.67 -22.25
C VAL A 490 7.77 -7.18 -21.94
N PRO A 491 7.04 -6.46 -22.81
CA PRO A 491 6.51 -5.14 -22.48
C PRO A 491 5.30 -5.31 -21.55
N PHE A 492 5.39 -4.80 -20.33
CA PHE A 492 4.29 -4.83 -19.36
C PHE A 492 3.32 -3.67 -19.57
N LEU A 493 3.82 -2.48 -19.90
CA LEU A 493 2.99 -1.28 -20.14
C LEU A 493 3.40 -0.60 -21.43
N GLY A 494 2.42 -0.11 -22.19
CA GLY A 494 2.66 0.65 -23.42
C GLY A 494 1.37 1.13 -24.06
N PHE A 495 1.49 1.63 -25.29
CA PHE A 495 0.34 2.06 -26.09
C PHE A 495 0.04 1.07 -27.23
N ALA A 496 -1.25 0.81 -27.46
CA ALA A 496 -1.75 0.14 -28.66
C ALA A 496 -1.75 1.08 -29.88
N ALA A 497 -1.99 0.51 -31.07
CA ALA A 497 -2.09 1.25 -32.34
C ALA A 497 -3.18 2.32 -32.38
N ASN A 498 -4.23 2.15 -31.56
CA ASN A 498 -5.29 3.13 -31.42
C ASN A 498 -5.01 4.18 -30.33
N GLY A 499 -3.84 4.16 -29.70
CA GLY A 499 -3.44 5.09 -28.64
C GLY A 499 -3.93 4.75 -27.23
N SER A 500 -4.61 3.61 -27.05
CA SER A 500 -5.04 3.14 -25.72
C SER A 500 -3.84 2.71 -24.89
N VAL A 501 -3.89 2.94 -23.57
CA VAL A 501 -2.94 2.33 -22.64
C VAL A 501 -3.25 0.84 -22.52
N VAL A 502 -2.20 0.03 -22.58
CA VAL A 502 -2.25 -1.42 -22.51
C VAL A 502 -1.38 -1.90 -21.37
N GLY A 503 -1.93 -2.79 -20.55
CA GLY A 503 -1.20 -3.59 -19.57
C GLY A 503 -1.10 -5.04 -20.06
N GLN A 504 0.07 -5.66 -19.90
CA GLN A 504 0.31 -7.05 -20.29
C GLN A 504 1.01 -7.82 -19.17
N SER A 505 0.72 -9.12 -19.07
CA SER A 505 1.42 -10.06 -18.19
C SER A 505 1.83 -11.30 -18.95
N TYR A 506 3.02 -11.83 -18.65
CA TYR A 506 3.59 -12.98 -19.36
C TYR A 506 3.03 -14.29 -18.83
N VAL A 507 2.48 -15.11 -19.73
CA VAL A 507 1.80 -16.36 -19.36
C VAL A 507 2.64 -17.57 -19.74
N ASN A 508 3.17 -17.59 -20.97
CA ASN A 508 4.00 -18.67 -21.48
C ASN A 508 4.90 -18.16 -22.62
N MET A 509 5.72 -19.07 -23.20
CA MET A 509 6.69 -18.75 -24.24
C MET A 509 6.15 -18.06 -25.52
N VAL A 510 4.83 -18.00 -25.72
CA VAL A 510 4.18 -17.42 -26.91
C VAL A 510 2.98 -16.53 -26.58
N GLY A 511 2.70 -16.25 -25.30
CA GLY A 511 1.44 -15.67 -24.88
C GLY A 511 1.57 -14.66 -23.75
N VAL A 512 0.87 -13.55 -23.91
CA VAL A 512 0.60 -12.54 -22.88
C VAL A 512 -0.90 -12.41 -22.71
N ASP A 513 -1.32 -12.19 -21.47
CA ASP A 513 -2.64 -11.64 -21.19
C ASP A 513 -2.57 -10.12 -21.32
N THR A 514 -3.60 -9.53 -21.92
CA THR A 514 -3.63 -8.11 -22.27
C THR A 514 -4.90 -7.46 -21.77
N VAL A 515 -4.78 -6.33 -21.08
CA VAL A 515 -5.88 -5.49 -20.63
C VAL A 515 -5.76 -4.09 -21.22
N ALA A 516 -6.84 -3.60 -21.83
CA ALA A 516 -6.92 -2.26 -22.40
C ALA A 516 -8.38 -1.80 -22.48
N ASN A 517 -8.63 -0.49 -22.48
CA ASN A 517 -9.94 0.07 -22.81
C ASN A 517 -9.77 1.34 -23.66
N PRO A 518 -10.17 1.31 -24.94
CA PRO A 518 -10.02 2.45 -25.84
C PRO A 518 -10.90 3.65 -25.49
N THR A 519 -11.91 3.49 -24.65
CA THR A 519 -12.76 4.62 -24.23
C THR A 519 -12.16 5.42 -23.08
N LEU A 520 -11.21 4.83 -22.34
CA LEU A 520 -10.52 5.50 -21.24
C LEU A 520 -9.20 6.07 -21.77
N SER A 521 -9.23 7.33 -22.22
CA SER A 521 -8.10 7.94 -22.95
C SER A 521 -7.10 8.63 -22.03
N VAL A 522 -5.82 8.41 -22.32
CA VAL A 522 -4.75 9.34 -21.93
C VAL A 522 -4.65 10.43 -22.98
N ALA A 523 -4.54 11.69 -22.56
CA ALA A 523 -4.31 12.82 -23.45
C ALA A 523 -2.81 13.15 -23.55
N THR A 524 -2.39 13.65 -24.71
CA THR A 524 -1.02 14.15 -24.85
C THR A 524 -0.81 15.42 -24.02
N LEU A 525 0.42 15.61 -23.52
CA LEU A 525 0.83 16.77 -22.73
C LEU A 525 0.06 16.98 -21.42
N VAL A 526 -0.70 15.97 -20.97
CA VAL A 526 -1.44 15.95 -19.70
C VAL A 526 -0.92 14.80 -18.84
N TRP A 527 -0.69 15.07 -17.55
CA TRP A 527 -0.33 14.04 -16.59
C TRP A 527 -1.48 13.06 -16.38
N SER A 528 -1.22 11.78 -16.61
CA SER A 528 -2.12 10.69 -16.28
C SER A 528 -1.41 9.70 -15.37
N HIS A 529 -2.10 9.19 -14.36
CA HIS A 529 -1.59 8.14 -13.49
C HIS A 529 -1.98 6.78 -14.05
N VAL A 530 -1.03 5.87 -14.16
CA VAL A 530 -1.26 4.52 -14.66
C VAL A 530 -0.76 3.50 -13.65
N VAL A 531 -1.62 2.56 -13.31
CA VAL A 531 -1.28 1.45 -12.41
C VAL A 531 -1.67 0.12 -13.03
N GLN A 532 -0.71 -0.78 -13.17
CA GLN A 532 -0.96 -2.19 -13.47
C GLN A 532 -0.84 -3.00 -12.19
N THR A 533 -1.77 -3.92 -11.95
CA THR A 533 -1.70 -4.88 -10.84
C THR A 533 -1.93 -6.30 -11.37
N TRP A 534 -1.29 -7.28 -10.75
CA TRP A 534 -1.52 -8.69 -11.05
C TRP A 534 -1.49 -9.54 -9.78
N SER A 535 -2.42 -10.49 -9.67
CA SER A 535 -2.37 -11.56 -8.68
C SER A 535 -2.99 -12.84 -9.19
N LEU A 536 -2.68 -13.95 -8.51
CA LEU A 536 -3.28 -15.25 -8.80
C LEU A 536 -4.82 -15.25 -8.62
N ILE A 537 -5.34 -14.38 -7.75
CA ILE A 537 -6.77 -14.34 -7.38
C ILE A 537 -7.56 -13.46 -8.35
N ASN A 538 -7.06 -12.24 -8.63
CA ASN A 538 -7.78 -11.24 -9.40
C ASN A 538 -7.35 -11.20 -10.88
N GLY A 539 -6.23 -11.81 -11.22
CA GLY A 539 -5.62 -11.73 -12.55
C GLY A 539 -5.04 -10.35 -12.83
N LEU A 540 -5.01 -9.96 -14.10
CA LEU A 540 -4.43 -8.70 -14.57
C LEU A 540 -5.44 -7.56 -14.50
N CYS A 541 -5.10 -6.46 -13.83
CA CYS A 541 -5.86 -5.22 -13.78
C CYS A 541 -5.04 -4.05 -14.31
N LEU A 542 -5.72 -3.04 -14.85
CA LEU A 542 -5.13 -1.77 -15.24
C LEU A 542 -6.03 -0.62 -14.79
N TYR A 543 -5.43 0.40 -14.21
CA TYR A 543 -6.08 1.62 -13.78
C TYR A 543 -5.46 2.81 -14.51
N VAL A 544 -6.30 3.75 -14.95
CA VAL A 544 -5.85 5.05 -15.46
C VAL A 544 -6.62 6.13 -14.71
N ASN A 545 -5.90 7.08 -14.13
CA ASN A 545 -6.48 8.19 -13.36
C ASN A 545 -7.47 7.74 -12.28
N ASN A 546 -7.06 6.74 -11.48
CA ASN A 546 -7.88 6.12 -10.43
C ASN A 546 -9.15 5.39 -10.92
N VAL A 547 -9.30 5.18 -12.23
CA VAL A 547 -10.42 4.44 -12.80
C VAL A 547 -9.93 3.09 -13.31
N LEU A 548 -10.56 2.02 -12.84
CA LEU A 548 -10.33 0.67 -13.38
C LEU A 548 -10.79 0.63 -14.84
N VAL A 549 -9.86 0.30 -15.74
CA VAL A 549 -10.04 0.30 -17.20
C VAL A 549 -11.15 -0.65 -17.65
N THR A 550 -11.17 -1.85 -17.08
CA THR A 550 -12.15 -2.93 -17.28
C THR A 550 -12.06 -3.87 -16.08
N PRO A 551 -13.11 -4.66 -15.73
CA PRO A 551 -12.98 -5.69 -14.70
C PRO A 551 -11.72 -6.53 -14.93
N CYS A 552 -10.96 -6.77 -13.85
CA CYS A 552 -9.71 -7.51 -13.92
C CYS A 552 -9.91 -8.83 -14.66
N LEU A 553 -8.94 -9.19 -15.50
CA LEU A 553 -8.97 -10.40 -16.29
C LEU A 553 -8.75 -11.61 -15.39
N SER A 554 -9.79 -12.08 -14.72
CA SER A 554 -9.74 -13.24 -13.83
C SER A 554 -9.30 -14.55 -14.53
N SER A 555 -9.38 -14.61 -15.87
CA SER A 555 -8.82 -15.69 -16.67
C SER A 555 -7.28 -15.69 -16.71
N ALA A 556 -6.64 -14.55 -16.41
CA ALA A 556 -5.20 -14.38 -16.34
C ALA A 556 -4.63 -14.93 -15.02
N ASN A 557 -4.91 -16.20 -14.73
CA ASN A 557 -4.63 -16.86 -13.45
C ASN A 557 -3.25 -17.54 -13.42
N SER A 558 -2.31 -17.12 -14.27
CA SER A 558 -0.93 -17.58 -14.22
C SER A 558 0.04 -16.52 -14.73
N TYR A 559 1.18 -16.41 -14.07
CA TYR A 559 2.32 -15.59 -14.46
C TYR A 559 3.57 -16.47 -14.54
N SER A 560 4.13 -16.60 -15.75
CA SER A 560 5.37 -17.34 -16.01
C SER A 560 6.55 -16.40 -15.97
N ALA A 561 7.24 -16.38 -14.84
CA ALA A 561 8.39 -15.56 -14.59
C ALA A 561 9.67 -16.05 -15.28
N SER A 562 10.71 -15.22 -15.24
CA SER A 562 12.04 -15.53 -15.79
C SER A 562 12.85 -16.54 -15.00
N GLY A 563 12.53 -16.75 -13.71
CA GLY A 563 13.29 -17.61 -12.80
C GLY A 563 14.52 -16.95 -12.15
N GLY A 564 14.74 -15.63 -12.34
CA GLY A 564 15.91 -14.93 -11.81
C GLY A 564 15.70 -13.43 -11.57
N SER A 565 16.77 -12.68 -11.30
CA SER A 565 16.66 -11.22 -11.21
C SER A 565 16.46 -10.60 -12.59
N ASP A 566 15.47 -9.72 -12.72
CA ASP A 566 15.17 -9.04 -13.97
C ASP A 566 15.66 -7.58 -14.00
N PHE A 567 15.71 -7.05 -15.23
CA PHE A 567 15.88 -5.63 -15.55
C PHE A 567 14.53 -5.05 -15.93
N LEU A 568 14.25 -3.84 -15.42
CA LEU A 568 13.09 -3.05 -15.82
C LEU A 568 13.58 -1.79 -16.52
N THR A 569 13.10 -1.58 -17.75
CA THR A 569 13.47 -0.47 -18.62
C THR A 569 12.25 0.39 -18.92
N LEU A 570 12.38 1.71 -18.73
CA LEU A 570 11.38 2.69 -19.11
C LEU A 570 11.77 3.37 -20.42
N GLY A 571 10.77 3.68 -21.25
CA GLY A 571 10.94 4.51 -22.44
C GLY A 571 11.35 3.78 -23.72
N SER A 572 11.92 2.58 -23.60
CA SER A 572 12.48 1.82 -24.71
C SER A 572 12.50 0.32 -24.45
N MET A 573 12.53 -0.45 -25.53
CA MET A 573 12.90 -1.88 -25.55
C MET A 573 14.26 -2.12 -26.23
N PHE A 574 15.04 -1.06 -26.48
CA PHE A 574 16.23 -1.08 -27.34
C PHE A 574 15.89 -1.51 -28.79
N ASN A 575 16.76 -2.29 -29.43
CA ASN A 575 16.57 -2.86 -30.77
C ASN A 575 15.72 -4.15 -30.76
N ALA A 576 14.93 -4.43 -29.72
CA ALA A 576 14.18 -5.67 -29.58
C ALA A 576 12.93 -5.77 -30.49
N THR A 577 12.89 -5.01 -31.59
CA THR A 577 11.81 -4.96 -32.60
C THR A 577 11.68 -6.23 -33.44
N ALA A 578 12.52 -7.25 -33.20
CA ALA A 578 12.40 -8.57 -33.81
C ALA A 578 12.66 -9.68 -32.77
N GLY A 579 11.68 -10.57 -32.55
CA GLY A 579 11.84 -11.80 -31.76
C GLY A 579 10.79 -12.01 -30.67
N LEU A 580 11.14 -12.82 -29.65
CA LEU A 580 10.27 -13.25 -28.55
C LEU A 580 9.75 -12.11 -27.65
N CYS A 581 10.37 -10.93 -27.67
CA CYS A 581 10.00 -9.81 -26.80
C CYS A 581 8.84 -8.96 -27.36
N ALA A 582 8.56 -9.07 -28.66
CA ALA A 582 7.53 -8.29 -29.34
C ALA A 582 6.21 -9.07 -29.35
N MET A 583 5.51 -9.07 -28.21
CA MET A 583 4.24 -9.81 -28.04
C MET A 583 3.12 -8.89 -27.55
N GLY A 584 1.88 -9.30 -27.84
CA GLY A 584 0.67 -8.63 -27.38
C GLY A 584 0.24 -7.46 -28.27
N GLU A 585 -0.45 -6.49 -27.68
CA GLU A 585 -1.07 -5.37 -28.38
C GLU A 585 -0.25 -4.07 -28.30
N ILE A 586 0.79 -4.04 -27.46
CA ILE A 586 1.68 -2.88 -27.33
C ILE A 586 2.50 -2.70 -28.62
N ILE A 587 2.51 -1.48 -29.15
CA ILE A 587 3.36 -1.11 -30.28
C ILE A 587 4.82 -1.07 -29.86
N GLN A 588 5.65 -1.71 -30.69
CA GLN A 588 7.09 -1.82 -30.54
C GLN A 588 7.80 -0.56 -31.03
N SER A 589 7.56 0.55 -30.35
CA SER A 589 8.25 1.82 -30.57
C SER A 589 8.71 2.43 -29.24
N SER A 590 9.62 3.39 -29.30
CA SER A 590 10.06 4.12 -28.10
C SER A 590 9.01 5.13 -27.66
N TYR A 591 8.86 5.28 -26.35
CA TYR A 591 7.99 6.29 -25.76
C TYR A 591 8.64 7.68 -25.85
N LYS A 592 7.80 8.68 -26.11
CA LYS A 592 8.22 10.08 -26.17
C LYS A 592 7.36 10.93 -25.25
N GLY A 593 7.98 11.57 -24.27
CA GLY A 593 7.32 12.41 -23.28
C GLY A 593 7.95 12.23 -21.92
N GLU A 594 7.22 12.59 -20.88
CA GLU A 594 7.74 12.58 -19.51
C GLU A 594 7.11 11.46 -18.67
N MET A 595 7.85 10.97 -17.69
CA MET A 595 7.36 10.06 -16.64
C MET A 595 7.81 10.56 -15.28
N ASP A 596 7.02 10.26 -14.26
CA ASP A 596 7.27 10.70 -12.88
C ASP A 596 6.80 9.65 -11.88
N ASP A 597 7.39 9.66 -10.68
CA ASP A 597 6.99 8.86 -9.51
C ASP A 597 6.76 7.37 -9.82
N PHE A 598 7.81 6.73 -10.36
CA PHE A 598 7.78 5.32 -10.76
C PHE A 598 7.96 4.41 -9.55
N ARG A 599 6.98 3.53 -9.31
CA ARG A 599 6.93 2.61 -8.17
C ARG A 599 6.66 1.18 -8.62
N VAL A 600 7.34 0.22 -7.99
CA VAL A 600 7.15 -1.22 -8.21
C VAL A 600 6.89 -1.90 -6.88
N TYR A 601 5.87 -2.76 -6.84
CA TYR A 601 5.48 -3.54 -5.67
C TYR A 601 5.50 -5.04 -5.96
N SER A 602 5.88 -5.85 -4.96
CA SER A 602 5.81 -7.32 -4.97
C SER A 602 4.51 -7.86 -4.35
N ARG A 603 3.47 -7.03 -4.41
CA ARG A 603 2.09 -7.32 -4.03
C ARG A 603 1.13 -6.70 -5.05
N GLU A 604 -0.10 -7.19 -5.03
CA GLU A 604 -1.21 -6.50 -5.69
C GLU A 604 -1.58 -5.26 -4.86
N LEU A 605 -1.67 -4.10 -5.51
CA LEU A 605 -2.26 -2.90 -4.94
C LEU A 605 -3.78 -3.00 -5.03
N SER A 606 -4.45 -2.69 -3.91
CA SER A 606 -5.90 -2.57 -3.87
C SER A 606 -6.37 -1.31 -4.61
N ALA A 607 -7.65 -1.23 -4.96
CA ALA A 607 -8.23 0.02 -5.48
C ALA A 607 -8.03 1.20 -4.51
N CYS A 608 -7.99 0.94 -3.21
CA CYS A 608 -7.69 1.96 -2.22
C CYS A 608 -6.22 2.42 -2.29
N ASP A 609 -5.27 1.50 -2.45
CA ASP A 609 -3.86 1.84 -2.68
C ASP A 609 -3.69 2.71 -3.95
N VAL A 610 -4.36 2.33 -5.04
CA VAL A 610 -4.34 3.08 -6.32
C VAL A 610 -4.87 4.50 -6.12
N SER A 611 -6.00 4.62 -5.42
CA SER A 611 -6.62 5.91 -5.11
C SER A 611 -5.69 6.79 -4.28
N THR A 612 -5.09 6.23 -3.24
CA THR A 612 -4.05 6.90 -2.46
C THR A 612 -2.93 7.43 -3.34
N LEU A 613 -2.35 6.61 -4.22
CA LEU A 613 -1.25 7.02 -5.10
C LEU A 613 -1.65 8.11 -6.12
N TYR A 614 -2.94 8.19 -6.45
CA TYR A 614 -3.44 9.19 -7.40
C TYR A 614 -3.61 10.58 -6.76
N TYR A 615 -4.13 10.62 -5.53
CA TYR A 615 -4.40 11.87 -4.83
C TYR A 615 -3.20 12.35 -3.99
N ASN A 616 -2.22 11.48 -3.74
CA ASN A 616 -1.00 11.76 -2.98
C ASN A 616 0.21 12.00 -3.86
#